data_AF-A0A962NWW1-F1
#
_entry.id   AF-A0A962NWW1-F1
#
_cell.length_a   1.000
_cell.length_b   1.000
_cell.length_c   1.000
_cell.angle_alpha   90.00
_cell.angle_beta   90.00
_cell.angle_gamma   90.00
#
_symmetry.space_group_name_H-M   'P 1'
#
loop_
_entity.id
_entity.type
_entity.pdbx_description
1 polymer ?
#
loop_
_entity_poly.entity_id
_entity_poly.type
_entity_poly.pdbx_seq_one_letter_code
_entity_poly.pdbx_strand_id
1 'polypeptide(L)'
;WEGEPMVNSTLAQKVDIVTPHIAGYSLEGKWRGTEMIYLALCDFYDKEPQYQLKDFLPNNQQVLVWPNKENLWQNYAQLLQTIYPITKDNQAFRQTLLEHDDIKRALAFDNLRKHYWHRRESSAYAVQEVPLAYQQAIKTLGFEIIA
;
A
#
# COMPACT_ATOMS: atom_id res chain seq x y z
N TRP A 1 -2.02 -16.74 3.52
CA TRP A 1 -2.72 -17.98 3.14
C TRP A 1 -2.06 -19.16 3.83
N GLU A 2 -2.81 -20.18 4.20
CA GLU A 2 -2.18 -21.45 4.62
C GLU A 2 -1.47 -22.08 3.42
N GLY A 3 -0.26 -22.62 3.65
CA GLY A 3 0.51 -23.32 2.63
C GLY A 3 1.24 -22.44 1.62
N GLU A 4 1.48 -21.15 1.90
CA GLU A 4 2.27 -20.29 0.98
C GLU A 4 3.64 -20.89 0.63
N PRO A 5 4.10 -20.77 -0.63
CA PRO A 5 3.46 -20.06 -1.76
C PRO A 5 2.35 -20.86 -2.49
N MET A 6 2.07 -22.10 -2.06
CA MET A 6 1.07 -23.00 -2.63
C MET A 6 -0.35 -22.73 -2.11
N VAL A 7 -0.92 -21.60 -2.51
CA VAL A 7 -2.28 -21.22 -2.12
C VAL A 7 -3.33 -22.18 -2.69
N ASN A 8 -4.30 -22.57 -1.86
CA ASN A 8 -5.46 -23.36 -2.28
C ASN A 8 -6.31 -22.60 -3.31
N SER A 9 -6.26 -23.05 -4.57
CA SER A 9 -6.94 -22.40 -5.69
C SER A 9 -8.47 -22.46 -5.58
N THR A 10 -9.02 -23.55 -5.05
CA THR A 10 -10.47 -23.68 -4.81
C THR A 10 -10.98 -22.65 -3.80
N LEU A 11 -10.23 -22.40 -2.73
CA LEU A 11 -10.55 -21.34 -1.78
C LEU A 11 -10.40 -19.96 -2.43
N ALA A 12 -9.30 -19.72 -3.14
CA ALA A 12 -9.03 -18.44 -3.79
C ALA A 12 -10.09 -18.06 -4.85
N GLN A 13 -10.76 -19.04 -5.46
CA GLN A 13 -11.90 -18.79 -6.37
C GLN A 13 -13.18 -18.34 -5.65
N LYS A 14 -13.32 -18.64 -4.34
CA LYS A 14 -14.54 -18.37 -3.56
C LYS A 14 -14.51 -17.07 -2.77
N VAL A 15 -13.34 -16.46 -2.62
CA VAL A 15 -13.19 -15.17 -1.92
C VAL A 15 -13.42 -14.00 -2.88
N ASP A 16 -13.83 -12.85 -2.36
CA ASP A 16 -13.98 -11.63 -3.16
C ASP A 16 -12.62 -11.07 -3.63
N ILE A 17 -11.66 -11.01 -2.71
CA ILE A 17 -10.31 -10.47 -2.94
C ILE A 17 -9.27 -11.52 -2.57
N VAL A 18 -8.32 -11.76 -3.48
CA VAL A 18 -7.17 -12.66 -3.26
C VAL A 18 -5.88 -11.94 -3.61
N THR A 19 -4.89 -11.89 -2.72
CA THR A 19 -3.57 -11.25 -3.01
C THR A 19 -2.41 -12.10 -2.49
N PRO A 20 -1.21 -12.02 -3.10
CA PRO A 20 -0.10 -12.90 -2.77
C PRO A 20 0.70 -12.36 -1.57
N HIS A 21 0.03 -12.13 -0.44
CA HIS A 21 0.66 -11.66 0.80
C HIS A 21 1.47 -10.36 0.63
N ILE A 22 0.82 -9.33 0.10
CA ILE A 22 1.43 -8.01 -0.21
C ILE A 22 0.80 -6.84 0.54
N ALA A 23 -0.05 -7.10 1.54
CA ALA A 23 -0.82 -6.05 2.22
C ALA A 23 0.08 -4.93 2.79
N GLY A 24 1.25 -5.31 3.34
CA GLY A 24 2.26 -4.40 3.89
C GLY A 24 3.35 -3.93 2.92
N TYR A 25 3.23 -4.16 1.60
CA TYR A 25 4.30 -3.87 0.63
C TYR A 25 4.32 -2.41 0.13
N SER A 26 4.01 -1.43 0.99
CA SER A 26 4.25 -0.01 0.67
C SER A 26 5.76 0.29 0.64
N LEU A 27 6.17 1.28 -0.15
CA LEU A 27 7.55 1.80 -0.07
C LEU A 27 7.85 2.32 1.32
N GLU A 28 6.94 3.09 1.91
CA GLU A 28 7.03 3.56 3.28
C GLU A 28 7.25 2.39 4.25
N GLY A 29 6.43 1.34 4.16
CA GLY A 29 6.54 0.17 5.03
C GLY A 29 7.88 -0.56 4.91
N LYS A 30 8.42 -0.68 3.69
CA LYS A 30 9.75 -1.28 3.45
C LYS A 30 10.87 -0.48 4.12
N TRP A 31 10.82 0.85 4.04
CA TRP A 31 11.87 1.74 4.55
C TRP A 31 11.72 2.07 6.04
N ARG A 32 10.50 2.05 6.57
CA ARG A 32 10.20 2.34 7.98
C ARG A 32 10.89 1.37 8.93
N GLY A 33 11.05 0.10 8.56
CA GLY A 33 11.84 -0.85 9.35
C GLY A 33 13.30 -0.39 9.54
N THR A 34 13.93 0.09 8.47
CA THR A 34 15.28 0.66 8.52
C THR A 34 15.33 1.93 9.37
N GLU A 35 14.35 2.83 9.20
CA GLU A 35 14.25 4.05 10.01
C GLU A 35 14.12 3.73 11.50
N MET A 36 13.26 2.78 11.88
CA MET A 36 13.09 2.38 13.27
C MET A 36 14.40 1.85 13.90
N ILE A 37 15.15 1.03 13.16
CA ILE A 37 16.46 0.53 13.61
C ILE A 37 17.46 1.68 13.73
N TYR A 38 17.48 2.60 12.76
CA TYR A 38 18.34 3.77 12.76
C TYR A 38 18.07 4.68 13.97
N LEU A 39 16.80 4.99 14.24
CA LEU A 39 16.39 5.80 15.39
C LEU A 39 16.77 5.12 16.72
N ALA A 40 16.57 3.81 16.84
CA ALA A 40 16.98 3.06 18.02
C ALA A 40 18.50 3.03 18.20
N LEU A 41 19.27 3.00 17.11
CA LEU A 41 20.73 3.06 17.13
C LEU A 41 21.22 4.46 17.55
N CYS A 42 20.57 5.51 17.05
CA CYS A 42 20.83 6.88 17.45
C CYS A 42 20.61 7.08 18.96
N ASP A 43 19.47 6.60 19.48
CA ASP A 43 19.16 6.62 20.91
C ASP A 43 20.20 5.85 21.74
N PHE A 44 20.57 4.64 21.31
CA PHE A 44 21.57 3.82 22.02
C PHE A 44 22.95 4.48 22.16
N TYR A 45 23.35 5.34 21.21
CA TYR A 45 24.64 6.01 21.20
C TYR A 45 24.57 7.50 21.58
N ASP A 46 23.43 7.99 22.09
CA ASP A 46 23.18 9.41 22.38
C ASP A 46 23.52 10.31 21.18
N LYS A 47 23.02 9.93 19.99
CA LYS A 47 23.18 10.68 18.75
C LYS A 47 21.84 11.25 18.28
N GLU A 48 21.84 12.51 17.90
CA GLU A 48 20.71 13.13 17.22
C GLU A 48 20.52 12.54 15.82
N PRO A 49 19.31 12.07 15.45
CA PRO A 49 19.01 11.64 14.10
C PRO A 49 19.17 12.77 13.08
N GLN A 50 19.99 12.56 12.05
CA GLN A 50 20.24 13.53 10.98
C GLN A 50 19.31 13.40 9.76
N TYR A 51 18.66 12.24 9.61
CA TYR A 51 17.81 11.90 8.47
C TYR A 51 16.45 11.38 8.92
N GLN A 52 15.46 11.53 8.05
CA GLN A 52 14.09 11.02 8.20
C GLN A 52 13.73 10.16 6.98
N LEU A 53 12.70 9.31 7.12
CA LEU A 53 12.21 8.44 6.04
C LEU A 53 12.00 9.17 4.71
N LYS A 54 11.41 10.37 4.76
CA LYS A 54 11.09 11.19 3.59
C LYS A 54 12.33 11.57 2.76
N ASP A 55 13.52 11.58 3.37
CA ASP A 55 14.77 11.94 2.69
C ASP A 55 15.23 10.83 1.72
N PHE A 56 14.73 9.60 1.90
CA PHE A 56 15.08 8.43 1.09
C PHE A 56 13.95 7.96 0.17
N LEU A 57 12.73 8.44 0.38
CA LEU A 57 11.60 8.09 -0.47
C LEU A 57 11.61 8.94 -1.76
N PRO A 58 11.24 8.36 -2.92
CA PRO A 58 11.03 9.14 -4.13
C PRO A 58 10.00 10.24 -3.89
N ASN A 59 10.28 11.44 -4.36
CA ASN A 59 9.34 12.55 -4.28
C ASN A 59 8.04 12.18 -5.01
N ASN A 60 6.89 12.36 -4.35
CA ASN A 60 5.59 12.19 -4.95
C ASN A 60 4.94 13.57 -5.13
N GLN A 61 4.88 14.04 -6.37
CA GLN A 61 4.28 15.33 -6.72
C GLN A 61 2.77 15.20 -7.05
N GLN A 62 2.19 14.01 -6.90
CA GLN A 62 0.80 13.79 -7.24
C GLN A 62 -0.11 14.44 -6.19
N VAL A 63 -0.88 15.41 -6.65
CA VAL A 63 -1.99 16.01 -5.91
C VAL A 63 -3.30 15.39 -6.39
N LEU A 64 -4.12 14.92 -5.45
CA LEU A 64 -5.45 14.39 -5.71
C LEU A 64 -6.50 15.49 -5.56
N VAL A 65 -7.58 15.38 -6.32
CA VAL A 65 -8.76 16.25 -6.19
C VAL A 65 -9.82 15.55 -5.36
N TRP A 66 -10.50 16.29 -4.50
CA TRP A 66 -11.64 15.76 -3.75
C TRP A 66 -12.70 15.15 -4.70
N PRO A 67 -13.09 13.86 -4.53
CA PRO A 67 -13.92 13.19 -5.54
C PRO A 67 -15.40 13.60 -5.60
N ASN A 68 -15.88 14.41 -4.65
CA ASN A 68 -17.27 14.86 -4.56
C ASN A 68 -18.33 13.74 -4.61
N LYS A 69 -18.12 12.66 -3.85
CA LYS A 69 -19.11 11.58 -3.63
C LYS A 69 -20.08 11.91 -2.50
N GLU A 70 -21.13 11.09 -2.35
CA GLU A 70 -22.27 11.35 -1.45
C GLU A 70 -21.86 11.47 0.03
N ASN A 71 -20.83 10.75 0.46
CA ASN A 71 -20.37 10.74 1.85
C ASN A 71 -18.85 10.55 1.96
N LEU A 72 -18.32 10.75 3.16
CA LEU A 72 -16.90 10.61 3.49
C LEU A 72 -16.30 9.28 2.99
N TRP A 73 -16.99 8.16 3.23
CA TRP A 73 -16.45 6.83 2.94
C TRP A 73 -16.37 6.53 1.45
N GLN A 74 -17.36 6.97 0.67
CA GLN A 74 -17.29 6.87 -0.79
C GLN A 74 -16.17 7.75 -1.36
N ASN A 75 -15.95 8.94 -0.81
CA ASN A 75 -14.82 9.79 -1.19
C ASN A 75 -13.49 9.14 -0.86
N TYR A 76 -13.34 8.63 0.37
CA TYR A 76 -12.12 7.94 0.80
C TYR A 76 -11.84 6.68 -0.02
N ALA A 77 -12.87 5.87 -0.30
CA ALA A 77 -12.75 4.71 -1.17
C ALA A 77 -12.28 5.09 -2.58
N GLN A 78 -12.79 6.20 -3.14
CA GLN A 78 -12.34 6.69 -4.45
C GLN A 78 -10.90 7.18 -4.43
N LEU A 79 -10.46 7.86 -3.37
CA LEU A 79 -9.06 8.25 -3.19
C LEU A 79 -8.15 7.01 -3.10
N LEU A 80 -8.53 6.02 -2.28
CA LEU A 80 -7.80 4.76 -2.16
C LEU A 80 -7.74 3.99 -3.48
N GLN A 81 -8.82 3.91 -4.25
CA GLN A 81 -8.79 3.29 -5.58
C GLN A 81 -7.83 3.99 -6.55
N THR A 82 -7.62 5.30 -6.37
CA THR A 82 -6.69 6.07 -7.20
C THR A 82 -5.24 5.74 -6.86
N ILE A 83 -4.90 5.66 -5.58
CA ILE A 83 -3.51 5.47 -5.12
C ILE A 83 -3.12 4.00 -4.93
N TYR A 84 -4.10 3.15 -4.62
CA TYR A 84 -3.95 1.73 -4.37
C TYR A 84 -5.18 0.93 -4.86
N PRO A 85 -5.32 0.73 -6.18
CA PRO A 85 -6.37 -0.11 -6.75
C PRO A 85 -6.09 -1.60 -6.46
N ILE A 86 -6.54 -2.09 -5.30
CA ILE A 86 -6.37 -3.50 -4.86
C ILE A 86 -6.90 -4.53 -5.87
N THR A 87 -7.84 -4.13 -6.73
CA THR A 87 -8.36 -4.96 -7.82
C THR A 87 -7.27 -5.38 -8.81
N LYS A 88 -6.22 -4.57 -9.02
CA LYS A 88 -5.07 -4.94 -9.86
C LYS A 88 -4.28 -6.09 -9.24
N ASP A 89 -4.00 -6.04 -7.94
CA ASP A 89 -3.31 -7.12 -7.23
C ASP A 89 -4.15 -8.40 -7.23
N ASN A 90 -5.47 -8.24 -7.03
CA ASN A 90 -6.43 -9.34 -7.11
C ASN A 90 -6.44 -10.02 -8.48
N GLN A 91 -6.54 -9.25 -9.56
CA GLN A 91 -6.53 -9.79 -10.90
C GLN A 91 -5.18 -10.44 -11.24
N ALA A 92 -4.08 -9.78 -10.90
CA ALA A 92 -2.74 -10.31 -11.14
C ALA A 92 -2.55 -11.65 -10.44
N PHE A 93 -3.00 -11.78 -9.19
CA PHE A 93 -2.88 -13.04 -8.48
C PHE A 93 -3.81 -14.12 -9.02
N ARG A 94 -5.07 -13.79 -9.33
CA ARG A 94 -5.99 -14.72 -9.98
C ARG A 94 -5.44 -15.30 -11.28
N GLN A 95 -4.72 -14.49 -12.06
CA GLN A 95 -4.06 -14.97 -13.28
C GLN A 95 -3.03 -16.07 -12.99
N THR A 96 -2.28 -15.97 -11.90
CA THR A 96 -1.30 -17.02 -11.52
C THR A 96 -1.99 -18.31 -11.08
N LEU A 97 -3.21 -18.23 -10.55
CA LEU A 97 -3.98 -19.40 -10.09
C LEU A 97 -4.54 -20.25 -11.25
N LEU A 98 -4.49 -19.75 -12.48
CA LEU A 98 -4.83 -20.50 -13.69
C LEU A 98 -3.72 -21.48 -14.11
N GLU A 99 -2.52 -21.35 -13.55
CA GLU A 99 -1.42 -22.30 -13.78
C GLU A 99 -1.71 -23.63 -13.05
N HIS A 100 -1.67 -24.72 -13.81
CA HIS A 100 -1.97 -26.06 -13.33
C HIS A 100 -0.75 -26.74 -12.72
N ASP A 101 0.45 -26.35 -13.12
CA ASP A 101 1.69 -26.84 -12.50
C ASP A 101 1.94 -26.12 -11.17
N ASP A 102 2.02 -26.92 -10.11
CA ASP A 102 2.18 -26.43 -8.74
C ASP A 102 3.46 -25.62 -8.57
N ILE A 103 4.58 -26.08 -9.14
CA ILE A 103 5.87 -25.41 -9.01
C ILE A 103 5.83 -24.05 -9.72
N LYS A 104 5.29 -23.98 -10.94
CA LYS A 104 5.14 -22.71 -11.67
C LYS A 104 4.18 -21.75 -10.96
N ARG A 105 3.10 -22.26 -10.37
CA ARG A 105 2.15 -21.43 -9.60
C ARG A 105 2.82 -20.84 -8.34
N ALA A 106 3.58 -21.65 -7.60
CA ALA A 106 4.40 -21.16 -6.48
C ALA A 106 5.42 -20.08 -6.91
N LEU A 107 6.15 -20.34 -7.99
CA LEU A 107 7.10 -19.36 -8.53
C LEU A 107 6.41 -18.07 -8.97
N ALA A 108 5.21 -18.16 -9.54
CA ALA A 108 4.42 -17.00 -9.94
C ALA A 108 3.92 -16.18 -8.73
N PHE A 109 3.52 -16.84 -7.64
CA PHE A 109 3.19 -16.19 -6.36
C PHE A 109 4.37 -15.34 -5.86
N ASP A 110 5.55 -15.93 -5.77
CA ASP A 110 6.75 -15.23 -5.31
C ASP A 110 7.21 -14.16 -6.30
N ASN A 111 7.02 -14.38 -7.60
CA ASN A 111 7.35 -13.39 -8.62
C ASN A 111 6.52 -12.11 -8.48
N LEU A 112 5.22 -12.22 -8.19
CA LEU A 112 4.36 -11.05 -7.92
C LEU A 112 4.82 -10.27 -6.70
N ARG A 113 5.32 -10.94 -5.66
CA ARG A 113 5.86 -10.30 -4.45
C ARG A 113 7.19 -9.63 -4.72
N LYS A 114 8.11 -10.34 -5.39
CA LYS A 114 9.46 -9.86 -5.67
C LYS A 114 9.46 -8.64 -6.58
N HIS A 115 8.59 -8.63 -7.59
CA HIS A 115 8.46 -7.53 -8.55
C HIS A 115 7.23 -6.66 -8.27
N TYR A 116 6.79 -6.62 -7.01
CA TYR A 116 5.67 -5.78 -6.61
C TYR A 116 6.00 -4.30 -6.86
N TRP A 117 5.05 -3.59 -7.47
CA TRP A 117 5.22 -2.20 -7.85
C TRP A 117 5.42 -1.28 -6.64
N HIS A 118 5.95 -0.09 -6.90
CA HIS A 118 6.28 0.93 -5.88
C HIS A 118 5.03 1.64 -5.34
N ARG A 119 4.12 0.89 -4.71
CA ARG A 119 2.93 1.39 -4.03
C ARG A 119 3.31 2.33 -2.88
N ARG A 120 2.57 3.43 -2.75
CA ARG A 120 2.71 4.41 -1.66
C ARG A 120 1.57 4.32 -0.65
N GLU A 121 1.77 4.87 0.54
CA GLU A 121 0.74 5.08 1.58
C GLU A 121 -0.04 6.39 1.35
N SER A 122 -1.20 6.56 2.00
CA SER A 122 -2.00 7.80 1.93
C SER A 122 -1.18 9.05 2.28
N SER A 123 -0.21 8.92 3.18
CA SER A 123 0.67 10.01 3.64
C SER A 123 1.62 10.51 2.57
N ALA A 124 1.75 9.80 1.46
CA ALA A 124 2.51 10.27 0.31
C ALA A 124 1.72 11.21 -0.60
N TYR A 125 0.43 11.44 -0.35
CA TYR A 125 -0.45 12.19 -1.23
C TYR A 125 -1.10 13.36 -0.51
N ALA A 126 -1.15 14.49 -1.21
CA ALA A 126 -1.97 15.63 -0.84
C ALA A 126 -3.31 15.60 -1.58
N VAL A 127 -4.36 16.08 -0.93
CA VAL A 127 -5.70 16.24 -1.50
C VAL A 127 -6.10 17.71 -1.45
N GLN A 128 -6.54 18.25 -2.58
CA GLN A 128 -7.09 19.60 -2.69
C GLN A 128 -8.62 19.59 -2.72
N GLU A 129 -9.23 20.75 -2.46
CA GLU A 129 -10.69 20.97 -2.50
C GLU A 129 -11.48 20.12 -1.49
N VAL A 130 -10.83 19.67 -0.40
CA VAL A 130 -11.50 18.90 0.65
C VAL A 130 -12.46 19.81 1.44
N PRO A 131 -13.77 19.51 1.47
CA PRO A 131 -14.73 20.31 2.24
C PRO A 131 -14.35 20.37 3.72
N LEU A 132 -14.55 21.53 4.36
CA LEU A 132 -14.20 21.76 5.77
C LEU A 132 -14.70 20.65 6.71
N ALA A 133 -15.92 20.16 6.47
CA ALA A 133 -16.55 19.09 7.25
C ALA A 133 -15.76 17.76 7.24
N TYR A 134 -14.89 17.54 6.24
CA TYR A 134 -14.13 16.30 6.06
C TYR A 134 -12.62 16.46 6.28
N GLN A 135 -12.10 17.68 6.39
CA GLN A 135 -10.65 17.91 6.46
C GLN A 135 -9.98 17.17 7.62
N GLN A 136 -10.58 17.21 8.81
CA GLN A 136 -10.02 16.52 9.97
C GLN A 136 -10.00 15.01 9.77
N ALA A 137 -11.09 14.44 9.24
CA ALA A 137 -11.17 13.00 8.99
C ALA A 137 -10.14 12.54 7.95
N ILE A 138 -9.96 13.31 6.88
CA ILE A 138 -9.00 12.99 5.81
C ILE A 138 -7.55 13.06 6.29
N LYS A 139 -7.22 14.04 7.14
CA LYS A 139 -5.92 14.09 7.83
C LYS A 139 -5.70 12.87 8.72
N THR A 140 -6.69 12.49 9.54
CA THR A 140 -6.61 11.30 10.40
C THR A 140 -6.47 10.00 9.59
N LEU A 141 -7.10 9.93 8.42
CA LEU A 141 -6.97 8.80 7.49
C LEU A 141 -5.65 8.81 6.71
N GLY A 142 -4.75 9.75 7.03
CA GLY A 142 -3.37 9.77 6.60
C GLY A 142 -3.10 10.56 5.32
N PHE A 143 -4.06 11.29 4.76
CA PHE A 143 -3.79 12.18 3.63
C PHE A 143 -3.35 13.56 4.10
N GLU A 144 -2.46 14.20 3.34
CA GLU A 144 -2.20 15.63 3.49
C GLU A 144 -3.30 16.46 2.79
N ILE A 145 -3.51 17.69 3.24
CA ILE A 145 -4.45 18.62 2.60
C ILE A 145 -3.69 19.88 2.22
N ILE A 146 -3.81 20.27 0.96
CA ILE A 146 -3.32 21.55 0.47
C ILE A 146 -4.50 22.51 0.28
N ALA A 147 -4.28 23.76 0.66
CA ALA A 147 -5.28 24.83 0.62
C ALA A 147 -5.46 25.39 -0.80
#